data_AF-A0A173S9R8-F1
#
_entry.id   AF-A0A173S9R8-F1
#
_cell.length_a   1.000
_cell.length_b   1.000
_cell.length_c   1.000
_cell.angle_alpha   90.00
_cell.angle_beta   90.00
_cell.angle_gamma   90.00
#
_symmetry.space_group_name_H-M   'P 1'
#
loop_
_entity.id
_entity.type
_entity.pdbx_description
1 polymer ?
#
loop_
_entity_poly.entity_id
_entity_poly.type
_entity_poly.pdbx_seq_one_letter_code
_entity_poly.pdbx_strand_id
1 'polypeptide(L)' 'MIKFEVGKVYGTDANVYEVIKKTAKTITYQEIAHYGRFNEKRYESKRAKLLDCDTKEVFLANGRHTIEATEPAEI' A
#
# COMPACT_ATOMS: atom_id res chain seq x y z
N MET A 1 -12.16 8.11 -9.46
CA MET A 1 -11.95 7.06 -8.45
C MET A 1 -10.47 6.73 -8.41
N ILE A 2 -9.79 6.99 -7.29
CA ILE A 2 -8.35 6.79 -7.12
C ILE A 2 -8.10 5.31 -6.85
N LYS A 3 -7.11 4.74 -7.54
CA LYS A 3 -6.83 3.31 -7.52
C LYS A 3 -5.37 3.07 -7.15
N PHE A 4 -5.13 1.95 -6.48
CA PHE A 4 -3.78 1.46 -6.31
C PHE A 4 -3.19 1.05 -7.65
N GLU A 5 -1.92 1.36 -7.83
CA GLU A 5 -1.10 1.02 -8.99
C GLU A 5 0.02 0.07 -8.58
N VAL A 6 0.28 -0.94 -9.40
CA VAL A 6 1.37 -1.89 -9.17
C VAL A 6 2.72 -1.18 -9.30
N GLY A 7 3.63 -1.42 -8.37
CA GLY A 7 4.95 -0.78 -8.28
C GLY A 7 4.96 0.57 -7.58
N LYS A 8 3.80 1.07 -7.12
CA LYS A 8 3.72 2.30 -6.31
C LYS A 8 3.70 1.99 -4.82
N VAL A 9 4.15 2.95 -4.03
CA VAL A 9 4.16 2.91 -2.55
C VAL A 9 3.11 3.86 -1.98
N TYR A 10 2.42 3.41 -0.94
CA TYR A 10 1.37 4.18 -0.25
C TYR A 10 1.57 4.05 1.25
N GLY A 11 1.31 5.10 2.04
CA GLY A 11 1.50 5.07 3.49
C GLY A 11 2.07 6.38 4.04
N THR A 12 2.45 6.38 5.30
CA THR A 12 3.01 7.55 6.00
C THR A 12 4.41 7.24 6.56
N ASP A 13 5.16 8.29 6.90
CA ASP A 13 6.62 8.34 7.14
C ASP A 13 7.28 7.18 7.91
N ALA A 14 6.54 6.46 8.77
CA ALA A 14 7.09 5.32 9.50
C ALA A 14 7.19 4.05 8.62
N ASN A 15 6.12 3.70 7.91
CA ASN A 15 6.03 2.50 7.06
C ASN A 15 5.22 2.83 5.80
N VAL A 16 5.75 2.42 4.65
CA VAL A 16 5.04 2.45 3.38
C VAL A 16 4.73 1.04 2.89
N TYR A 17 3.77 0.94 1.98
CA TYR A 17 3.26 -0.31 1.45
C TYR A 17 3.36 -0.29 -0.07
N GLU A 18 4.30 -1.06 -0.59
CA GLU A 18 4.51 -1.25 -2.03
C GLU A 18 3.48 -2.24 -2.58
N VAL A 19 2.78 -1.88 -3.66
CA VAL A 19 1.80 -2.75 -4.30
C VAL A 19 2.51 -3.66 -5.31
N ILE A 20 2.58 -4.96 -5.02
CA ILE A 20 3.26 -5.95 -5.87
C ILE A 20 2.31 -6.53 -6.94
N LYS A 21 1.05 -6.75 -6.56
CA LYS A 21 0.03 -7.31 -7.45
C LYS A 21 -1.34 -6.81 -7.06
N LYS A 22 -2.18 -6.57 -8.06
CA LYS A 22 -3.57 -6.14 -7.87
C LYS A 22 -4.52 -6.97 -8.72
N THR A 23 -5.67 -7.29 -8.15
CA THR A 23 -6.83 -7.85 -8.86
C THR A 23 -8.09 -7.06 -8.48
N ALA A 24 -9.23 -7.38 -9.08
CA ALA A 24 -10.50 -6.71 -8.79
C ALA A 24 -10.97 -6.83 -7.32
N LYS A 25 -10.50 -7.83 -6.56
CA LYS A 25 -10.95 -8.11 -5.18
C LYS A 25 -9.83 -8.17 -4.15
N THR A 26 -8.58 -8.21 -4.59
CA THR A 26 -7.44 -8.41 -3.68
C THR A 26 -6.22 -7.64 -4.13
N ILE A 27 -5.39 -7.30 -3.17
CA ILE A 27 -4.11 -6.63 -3.36
C ILE A 27 -3.02 -7.40 -2.61
N THR A 28 -1.87 -7.57 -3.24
CA THR A 28 -0.66 -8.09 -2.63
C THR A 28 0.29 -6.93 -2.45
N TYR A 29 0.76 -6.74 -1.21
CA TYR A 29 1.63 -5.63 -0.85
C TYR A 29 2.85 -6.10 -0.07
N GLN A 30 3.93 -5.32 -0.10
CA GLN A 30 5.09 -5.45 0.78
C GLN A 30 5.14 -4.25 1.70
N GLU A 31 5.25 -4.49 3.01
CA GLU A 31 5.55 -3.43 3.98
C GLU A 31 7.04 -3.09 3.92
N ILE A 32 7.34 -1.80 3.96
CA ILE A 32 8.70 -1.25 3.98
C ILE A 32 8.78 -0.25 5.12
N ALA A 33 9.57 -0.58 6.14
CA ALA A 33 9.89 0.35 7.23
C ALA A 33 11.07 1.24 6.84
N HIS A 34 11.05 2.49 7.29
CA HIS A 34 12.13 3.45 7.06
C HIS A 34 12.48 3.64 5.58
N TYR A 35 11.45 3.76 4.73
CA TYR A 35 11.60 3.89 3.28
C TYR A 35 12.61 4.99 2.89
N GLY A 36 13.60 4.63 2.08
CA GLY A 36 14.66 5.56 1.63
C GLY A 36 15.71 5.94 2.69
N ARG A 37 15.67 5.37 3.90
CA ARG A 37 16.69 5.58 4.94
C ARG A 37 17.71 4.43 4.95
N PHE A 38 18.88 4.66 5.56
CA PHE A 38 19.97 3.67 5.62
C PHE A 38 19.56 2.33 6.28
N ASN A 39 18.56 2.37 7.16
CA ASN A 39 18.02 1.25 7.90
C ASN A 39 16.67 0.75 7.32
N GLU A 40 16.45 0.92 6.02
CA GLU A 40 15.27 0.40 5.32
C GLU A 40 15.12 -1.12 5.56
N LYS A 41 13.89 -1.53 5.88
CA LYS A 41 13.57 -2.95 6.06
C LYS A 41 12.32 -3.33 5.29
N ARG A 42 12.49 -4.27 4.37
CA ARG A 42 11.40 -4.87 3.57
C ARG A 42 10.91 -6.15 4.24
N TYR A 43 9.61 -6.27 4.43
CA TYR A 43 8.98 -7.44 5.04
C TYR A 43 8.43 -8.40 3.98
N GLU A 44 7.99 -9.59 4.39
CA GLU A 44 7.35 -10.52 3.48
C GLU A 44 6.06 -9.94 2.87
N SER A 45 5.80 -10.31 1.62
CA SER A 45 4.59 -9.87 0.92
C SER A 45 3.35 -10.49 1.53
N LYS A 46 2.30 -9.69 1.70
CA LYS A 46 1.02 -10.11 2.27
C LYS A 46 -0.11 -9.82 1.29
N ARG A 47 -1.19 -10.60 1.41
CA ARG A 47 -2.41 -10.42 0.61
C ARG A 47 -3.54 -9.88 1.48
N ALA A 48 -4.24 -8.87 0.99
CA ALA A 48 -5.44 -8.31 1.61
C ALA A 48 -6.62 -8.26 0.63
N LYS A 49 -7.82 -8.12 1.19
CA LYS A 49 -9.01 -7.75 0.43
C LYS A 49 -8.87 -6.30 -0.03
N LEU A 50 -9.21 -6.06 -1.28
CA LEU A 50 -9.31 -4.72 -1.85
C LEU A 50 -10.76 -4.27 -1.72
N LEU A 51 -10.97 -3.07 -1.21
CA LEU A 51 -12.28 -2.48 -1.00
C LEU A 51 -12.39 -1.20 -1.81
N ASP A 52 -13.61 -0.92 -2.27
CA ASP A 52 -14.00 0.30 -2.94
C ASP A 52 -14.71 1.19 -1.90
N CYS A 53 -14.15 2.36 -1.59
CA CYS A 53 -14.71 3.30 -0.61
C CYS A 53 -14.96 4.64 -1.32
N ASP A 54 -16.19 4.83 -1.79
CA ASP A 54 -16.70 6.01 -2.50
C ASP A 54 -15.81 6.43 -3.68
N THR A 55 -14.78 7.22 -3.41
CA THR A 55 -13.91 7.83 -4.41
C THR A 55 -12.55 7.14 -4.53
N LYS A 56 -12.22 6.15 -3.69
CA LYS A 56 -10.88 5.53 -3.68
C LYS A 56 -10.88 4.07 -3.25
N GLU A 57 -9.88 3.34 -3.72
CA GLU A 57 -9.60 2.00 -3.22
C GLU A 57 -8.92 2.06 -1.84
N VAL A 58 -9.26 1.13 -0.96
CA VAL A 58 -8.64 0.97 0.37
C VAL A 58 -8.34 -0.51 0.67
N PHE A 59 -7.35 -0.78 1.50
CA PHE A 59 -7.12 -2.10 2.08
C PHE A 59 -6.61 -2.01 3.52
N LEU A 60 -6.79 -3.09 4.29
CA LEU A 60 -6.29 -3.17 5.67
C LEU A 60 -4.95 -3.90 5.70
N ALA A 61 -3.86 -3.16 5.91
CA ALA A 61 -2.52 -3.70 6.13
C ALA A 61 -2.38 -4.23 7.56
N ASN A 62 -1.75 -5.41 7.69
CA ASN A 62 -1.46 -6.07 8.97
C ASN A 62 -2.67 -6.19 9.94
N GLY A 63 -3.90 -6.19 9.40
CA GLY A 63 -5.12 -6.26 10.20
C GLY A 63 -5.44 -5.02 11.05
N ARG A 64 -4.67 -3.92 10.93
CA ARG A 64 -4.81 -2.75 11.83
C ARG A 64 -4.57 -1.38 11.18
N HIS A 65 -4.01 -1.33 9.97
CA HIS A 65 -3.71 -0.06 9.28
C HIS A 65 -4.53 0.05 8.00
N THR A 66 -5.45 1.01 7.93
CA THR A 66 -6.17 1.30 6.68
C THR A 66 -5.27 2.08 5.77
N ILE A 67 -4.96 1.51 4.61
CA ILE A 67 -4.16 2.15 3.56
C ILE A 67 -5.12 2.56 2.46
N GLU A 68 -4.99 3.81 2.05
CA GLU A 68 -5.86 4.44 1.08
C GLU A 68 -5.06 4.72 -0.19
N ALA A 69 -5.70 4.52 -1.36
CA ALA A 69 -5.13 4.98 -2.60
C ALA A 69 -5.19 6.52 -2.59
N THR A 70 -4.02 7.14 -2.43
CA THR A 70 -3.83 8.58 -2.63
C THR A 70 -3.26 8.82 -4.02
N GLU A 71 -3.39 10.05 -4.53
CA GLU A 71 -2.59 10.45 -5.68
C GLU A 71 -1.11 10.27 -5.31
N PRO A 72 -0.28 9.71 -6.20
CA PRO A 72 1.15 9.60 -5.93
C PRO A 72 1.67 11.01 -5.71
N ALA A 73 2.26 11.28 -4.55
CA ALA A 73 3.02 12.51 -4.37
C ALA A 73 4.07 12.55 -5.48
N GLU A 74 4.10 13.62 -6.26
CA GLU A 74 5.26 13.96 -7.08
C GLU A 74 6.42 14.20 -6.11
N ILE A 75 7.23 13.16 -5.90
CA ILE A 75 8.51 13.21 -5.18
C ILE A 75 9.61 13.69 -6.11
#